data_AF-A0A0D1W1Y3-F1
#
_entry.id   AF-A0A0D1W1Y3-F1
#
_cell.length_a   1.000
_cell.length_b   1.000
_cell.length_c   1.000
_cell.angle_alpha   90.00
_cell.angle_beta   90.00
_cell.angle_gamma   90.00
#
_symmetry.space_group_name_H-M   'P 1'
#
loop_
_entity.id
_entity.type
_entity.pdbx_description
1 polymer ?
#
loop_
_entity_poly.entity_id
_entity_poly.type
_entity_poly.pdbx_seq_one_letter_code
_entity_poly.pdbx_strand_id
1 'polypeptide(L)'
;MKTMEEIWRDTLELLQKKMSRSSFETWIKGLTVQRFDAKKKTIAINAENEFTRQWLETRLKQVLEDAMEEVTGDKYAVSFAVKVKTHVRYSMERVPTRLDPQEEYQRENRALLHEVLQELKSLHHRLDHFEIELGNIKKEIKTVNRPTKIPRPPQ
;
A
#
# COMPACT_ATOMS: atom_id res chain seq x y z
N MET A 1 19.09 -1.41 21.73
CA MET A 1 18.45 -1.99 20.53
C MET A 1 17.12 -1.26 20.33
N LYS A 2 16.83 -0.81 19.10
CA LYS A 2 15.54 -0.17 18.81
C LYS A 2 14.41 -1.21 18.87
N THR A 3 13.27 -0.81 19.39
CA THR A 3 12.02 -1.57 19.38
C THR A 3 11.38 -1.55 17.98
N MET A 4 10.37 -2.39 17.77
CA MET A 4 9.65 -2.43 16.50
C MET A 4 8.98 -1.08 16.20
N GLU A 5 8.34 -0.50 17.21
CA GLU A 5 7.64 0.77 17.11
C GLU A 5 8.59 1.90 16.72
N GLU A 6 9.81 1.90 17.27
CA GLU A 6 10.85 2.87 16.91
C GLU A 6 11.35 2.67 15.47
N ILE A 7 11.66 1.44 15.07
CA ILE A 7 12.11 1.14 13.70
C ILE A 7 11.06 1.56 12.68
N TRP A 8 9.80 1.20 12.92
CA TRP A 8 8.71 1.54 12.02
C TRP A 8 8.46 3.05 11.95
N ARG A 9 8.41 3.73 13.10
CA ARG A 9 8.26 5.19 13.15
C ARG A 9 9.38 5.90 12.39
N ASP A 10 10.63 5.54 12.68
CA ASP A 10 11.80 6.15 12.04
C ASP A 10 11.80 5.87 10.52
N THR A 11 11.34 4.69 10.09
CA THR A 11 11.15 4.34 8.67
C THR A 11 10.10 5.24 8.01
N LEU A 12 8.95 5.45 8.66
CA LEU A 12 7.90 6.34 8.16
C LEU A 12 8.38 7.80 8.08
N GLU A 13 9.12 8.27 9.09
CA GLU A 13 9.70 9.62 9.08
C GLU A 13 10.73 9.79 7.96
N LEU A 14 11.56 8.78 7.70
CA LEU A 14 12.51 8.80 6.60
C LEU A 14 11.77 8.88 5.26
N LEU A 15 10.75 8.04 5.06
CA LEU A 15 9.95 8.04 3.84
C LEU A 15 9.23 9.37 3.65
N GLN A 16 8.67 9.96 4.71
CA GLN A 16 8.02 11.26 4.66
C GLN A 16 8.97 12.37 4.17
N LYS A 17 10.26 12.30 4.52
CA LYS A 17 11.28 13.26 4.05
C LYS A 17 11.71 13.00 2.60
N LYS A 18 11.67 11.75 2.14
CA LYS A 18 12.15 11.33 0.82
C LYS A 18 11.11 11.45 -0.30
N MET A 19 9.83 11.63 0.02
CA MET A 19 8.76 11.72 -0.97
C MET A 19 7.90 12.97 -0.78
N SER A 20 7.10 13.29 -1.79
CA SER A 20 6.14 14.39 -1.70
C SER A 20 5.11 14.10 -0.59
N ARG A 21 4.62 15.15 0.06
CA ARG A 21 3.59 15.03 1.11
C ARG A 21 2.37 14.24 0.63
N SER A 22 1.92 14.51 -0.60
CA SER A 22 0.77 13.81 -1.19
C SER A 22 1.07 12.31 -1.40
N SER A 23 2.26 11.97 -1.91
CA SER A 23 2.66 10.57 -2.06
C SER A 23 2.71 9.84 -0.70
N PHE A 24 3.26 10.47 0.33
CA PHE A 24 3.32 9.87 1.67
C PHE A 24 1.93 9.65 2.26
N GLU A 25 1.07 10.67 2.21
CA GLU A 25 -0.28 10.61 2.76
C GLU A 25 -1.14 9.53 2.07
N THR A 26 -1.00 9.38 0.74
CA THR A 26 -1.75 8.38 -0.04
C THR A 26 -1.23 6.96 0.16
N TRP A 27 0.10 6.77 0.10
CA TRP A 27 0.67 5.43 -0.07
C TRP A 27 1.25 4.81 1.19
N ILE A 28 1.72 5.64 2.14
CA ILE A 28 2.55 5.19 3.26
C ILE A 28 1.86 5.39 4.61
N LYS A 29 1.21 6.54 4.82
CA LYS A 29 0.66 6.95 6.12
C LYS A 29 -0.31 5.94 6.73
N GLY A 30 -1.10 5.25 5.90
CA GLY A 30 -2.10 4.26 6.34
C GLY A 30 -1.53 2.86 6.61
N LEU A 31 -0.27 2.60 6.26
CA LEU A 31 0.32 1.27 6.42
C LEU A 31 0.55 0.95 7.89
N THR A 32 0.13 -0.26 8.28
CA THR A 32 0.29 -0.75 9.64
C THR A 32 0.99 -2.09 9.66
N VAL A 33 1.79 -2.31 10.69
CA VAL A 33 2.56 -3.53 10.84
C VAL A 33 1.65 -4.63 11.36
N GLN A 34 1.67 -5.77 10.69
CA GLN A 34 0.98 -6.97 11.11
C GLN A 34 1.87 -7.86 11.99
N ARG A 35 3.12 -8.08 11.57
CA ARG A 35 4.09 -8.91 12.30
C ARG A 35 5.50 -8.36 12.09
N PHE A 36 6.35 -8.55 13.10
CA PHE A 36 7.76 -8.21 13.04
C PHE A 36 8.60 -9.26 13.75
N ASP A 37 9.67 -9.70 13.10
CA ASP A 37 10.65 -10.60 13.67
C ASP A 37 12.06 -10.03 13.47
N ALA A 38 12.62 -9.47 14.54
CA ALA A 38 13.95 -8.87 14.54
C ALA A 38 15.08 -9.89 14.32
N LYS A 39 14.86 -11.17 14.71
CA LYS A 39 15.88 -12.22 14.57
C LYS A 39 15.93 -12.75 13.14
N LYS A 40 14.76 -12.97 12.54
CA LYS A 40 14.64 -13.42 11.14
C LYS A 40 14.77 -12.29 10.13
N LYS A 41 14.80 -11.03 10.58
CA LYS A 41 14.81 -9.84 9.74
C LYS A 41 13.64 -9.81 8.78
N THR A 42 12.43 -10.03 9.30
CA THR A 42 11.20 -10.04 8.48
C THR A 42 10.14 -9.13 9.06
N ILE A 43 9.40 -8.44 8.18
CA ILE A 43 8.24 -7.63 8.53
C ILE A 43 7.06 -7.95 7.61
N ALA A 44 5.87 -8.03 8.18
CA ALA A 44 4.63 -8.19 7.44
C ALA A 44 3.76 -6.95 7.67
N ILE A 45 3.27 -6.34 6.59
CA ILE A 45 2.44 -5.12 6.61
C ILE A 45 1.01 -5.49 6.21
N ASN A 46 0.03 -4.89 6.89
CA ASN A 46 -1.37 -5.10 6.56
C ASN A 46 -1.71 -4.44 5.21
N ALA A 47 -2.35 -5.21 4.34
CA ALA A 47 -3.04 -4.73 3.15
C ALA A 47 -4.55 -4.84 3.36
N GLU A 48 -5.30 -3.89 2.79
CA GLU A 48 -6.77 -3.87 2.90
C GLU A 48 -7.41 -5.05 2.17
N ASN A 49 -6.88 -5.39 0.99
CA ASN A 49 -7.34 -6.47 0.14
C ASN A 49 -6.21 -7.00 -0.76
N GLU A 50 -6.53 -8.02 -1.54
CA GLU A 50 -5.55 -8.72 -2.39
C GLU A 50 -4.95 -7.82 -3.47
N PHE A 51 -5.75 -6.94 -4.07
CA PHE A 51 -5.26 -5.98 -5.07
C PHE A 51 -4.27 -5.00 -4.47
N THR A 52 -4.59 -4.47 -3.29
CA THR A 52 -3.70 -3.60 -2.53
C THR A 52 -2.43 -4.33 -2.15
N ARG A 53 -2.52 -5.58 -1.67
CA ARG A 53 -1.36 -6.42 -1.38
C ARG A 53 -0.45 -6.55 -2.60
N GLN A 54 -1.00 -6.93 -3.75
CA GLN A 54 -0.22 -7.13 -4.96
C GLN A 54 0.46 -5.85 -5.45
N TRP A 55 -0.25 -4.73 -5.39
CA TRP A 55 0.31 -3.43 -5.75
C TRP A 55 1.42 -3.01 -4.78
N LEU A 56 1.22 -3.17 -3.47
CA LEU A 56 2.21 -2.88 -2.43
C LEU A 56 3.48 -3.71 -2.64
N GLU A 57 3.32 -5.01 -2.89
CA GLU A 57 4.43 -5.92 -3.17
C GLU A 57 5.23 -5.50 -4.41
N THR A 58 4.55 -5.02 -5.45
CA THR A 58 5.19 -4.64 -6.73
C THR A 58 5.86 -3.28 -6.66
N ARG A 59 5.32 -2.32 -5.89
CA ARG A 59 5.74 -0.91 -5.92
C ARG A 59 6.47 -0.45 -4.66
N LEU A 60 6.02 -0.89 -3.50
CA LEU A 60 6.49 -0.36 -2.21
C LEU A 60 7.43 -1.29 -1.46
N LYS A 61 7.53 -2.56 -1.85
CA LYS A 61 8.45 -3.52 -1.22
C LYS A 61 9.87 -2.97 -1.13
N GLN A 62 10.50 -2.70 -2.28
CA GLN A 62 11.89 -2.23 -2.31
C GLN A 62 12.06 -0.91 -1.56
N VAL A 63 11.11 0.02 -1.72
CA VAL A 63 11.13 1.32 -1.03
C VAL A 63 11.16 1.16 0.50
N LEU A 64 10.39 0.21 1.03
CA LEU A 64 10.34 -0.08 2.46
C LEU A 64 11.59 -0.83 2.92
N GLU A 65 12.08 -1.80 2.14
CA GLU A 65 13.31 -2.54 2.44
C GLU A 65 14.51 -1.60 2.52
N ASP A 66 14.69 -0.72 1.53
CA ASP A 66 15.77 0.26 1.48
C ASP A 66 15.68 1.26 2.65
N ALA A 67 14.47 1.75 2.97
CA ALA A 67 14.27 2.67 4.07
C ALA A 67 14.57 2.01 5.44
N MET A 68 14.16 0.75 5.63
CA MET A 68 14.46 0.01 6.85
C MET A 68 15.94 -0.30 6.98
N GLU A 69 16.62 -0.64 5.88
CA GLU A 69 18.08 -0.83 5.87
C GLU A 69 18.80 0.44 6.27
N GLU A 70 18.36 1.61 5.80
CA GLU A 70 18.96 2.89 6.20
C GLU A 70 18.73 3.23 7.69
N VAL A 71 17.55 2.90 8.22
CA VAL A 71 17.20 3.17 9.63
C VAL A 71 17.89 2.22 10.61
N THR A 72 18.11 0.97 10.20
CA THR A 72 18.57 -0.11 11.09
C THR A 72 19.99 -0.59 10.81
N GLY A 73 20.51 -0.34 9.61
CA GLY A 73 21.74 -0.93 9.09
C GLY A 73 21.60 -2.38 8.61
N ASP A 74 20.41 -2.98 8.73
CA ASP A 74 20.14 -4.37 8.41
C ASP A 74 19.07 -4.51 7.32
N LYS A 75 19.24 -5.48 6.43
CA LYS A 75 18.22 -5.82 5.42
C LYS A 75 17.07 -6.61 6.06
N TYR A 76 15.88 -6.01 6.07
CA TYR A 76 14.65 -6.71 6.43
C TYR A 76 13.89 -7.11 5.17
N ALA A 77 13.41 -8.34 5.11
CA ALA A 77 12.49 -8.78 4.07
C ALA A 77 11.08 -8.28 4.39
N VAL A 78 10.50 -7.51 3.47
CA VAL A 78 9.15 -6.95 3.58
C VAL A 78 8.16 -7.84 2.85
N SER A 79 7.01 -8.10 3.49
CA SER A 79 5.89 -8.85 2.92
C SER A 79 4.57 -8.17 3.25
N PHE A 80 3.54 -8.42 2.45
CA PHE A 80 2.20 -7.87 2.67
C PHE A 80 1.17 -8.97 2.90
N ALA A 81 0.22 -8.74 3.81
CA ALA A 81 -0.80 -9.71 4.17
C ALA A 81 -2.18 -9.06 4.31
N VAL A 82 -3.19 -9.73 3.76
CA VAL A 82 -4.60 -9.32 3.88
C VAL A 82 -5.18 -9.96 5.14
N LYS A 83 -5.95 -9.19 5.93
CA LYS A 83 -6.78 -9.78 6.99
C LYS A 83 -7.92 -10.55 6.35
N VAL A 84 -7.74 -11.84 6.11
CA VAL A 84 -8.85 -12.70 5.67
C VAL A 84 -9.91 -12.68 6.78
N LYS A 85 -11.05 -12.03 6.55
CA LYS A 85 -12.24 -12.28 7.35
C LYS A 85 -12.57 -13.75 7.10
N THR A 86 -12.34 -14.59 8.10
CA THR A 86 -12.67 -16.02 8.04
C THR A 86 -14.13 -16.10 7.64
N HIS A 87 -14.41 -16.50 6.40
CA HIS A 87 -15.75 -16.93 6.04
C HIS A 87 -15.97 -18.17 6.90
N VAL A 88 -16.88 -18.04 7.88
CA VAL A 88 -17.36 -19.18 8.65
C VAL A 88 -17.87 -20.16 7.61
N ARG A 89 -17.15 -21.27 7.40
CA ARG A 89 -17.66 -22.38 6.61
C ARG A 89 -18.89 -22.85 7.37
N TYR A 90 -20.09 -22.51 6.91
CA TYR A 90 -21.31 -23.09 7.43
C TYR A 90 -21.19 -24.61 7.26
N SER A 91 -21.03 -25.33 8.37
CA SER A 91 -21.35 -26.75 8.38
C SER A 91 -22.84 -26.85 8.10
N MET A 92 -23.24 -27.58 7.06
CA MET A 92 -24.63 -27.86 6.71
C MET A 92 -25.43 -28.64 7.78
N GLU A 93 -24.93 -28.76 9.01
CA GLU A 93 -25.58 -29.45 10.11
C GLU A 93 -26.15 -28.45 11.12
N ARG A 94 -27.28 -27.84 10.72
CA ARG A 94 -28.46 -27.47 11.53
C ARG A 94 -29.17 -26.30 10.88
N VAL A 95 -30.19 -26.60 10.08
CA VAL A 95 -31.18 -25.61 9.65
C VAL A 95 -32.38 -25.66 10.60
N PRO A 96 -32.71 -24.56 11.28
CA PRO A 96 -34.11 -24.31 11.64
C PRO A 96 -34.64 -23.00 11.02
N THR A 97 -35.63 -23.20 10.15
CA THR A 97 -36.82 -22.39 9.87
C THR A 97 -36.68 -21.03 9.16
N ARG A 98 -36.91 -21.07 7.85
CA ARG A 98 -37.50 -20.01 6.99
C ARG A 98 -36.81 -18.65 6.99
N LEU A 99 -35.62 -18.61 6.39
CA LEU A 99 -35.27 -17.56 5.43
C LEU A 99 -35.23 -18.26 4.07
N ASP A 100 -35.87 -17.69 3.05
CA ASP A 100 -35.82 -18.23 1.70
C ASP A 100 -34.33 -18.35 1.30
N PRO A 101 -33.79 -19.56 1.01
CA PRO A 101 -32.40 -19.73 0.61
C PRO A 101 -32.01 -18.84 -0.57
N GLN A 102 -32.99 -18.48 -1.40
CA GLN A 102 -32.83 -17.55 -2.51
C GLN A 102 -32.55 -16.13 -2.02
N GLU A 103 -33.25 -15.66 -0.98
CA GLU A 103 -33.06 -14.31 -0.41
C GLU A 103 -31.74 -14.16 0.33
N GLU A 104 -31.28 -15.18 1.05
CA GLU A 104 -29.98 -15.19 1.72
C GLU A 104 -28.84 -15.15 0.71
N TYR A 105 -28.91 -16.01 -0.33
CA TYR A 105 -27.96 -16.00 -1.45
C TYR A 105 -27.97 -14.65 -2.19
N GLN A 106 -29.15 -14.05 -2.40
CA GLN A 106 -29.28 -12.71 -3.00
C GLN A 106 -28.66 -11.62 -2.12
N ARG A 107 -28.80 -11.69 -0.80
CA ARG A 107 -28.19 -10.74 0.14
C ARG A 107 -26.67 -10.86 0.15
N GLU A 108 -26.14 -12.08 0.20
CA GLU A 108 -24.71 -12.34 0.11
C GLU A 108 -24.12 -11.82 -1.19
N ASN A 109 -24.77 -12.12 -2.33
CA ASN A 109 -24.33 -11.60 -3.63
C ASN A 109 -24.34 -10.07 -3.68
N ARG A 110 -25.36 -9.41 -3.10
CA ARG A 110 -25.38 -7.93 -3.01
C ARG A 110 -24.27 -7.39 -2.12
N ALA A 111 -23.96 -8.06 -1.01
CA ALA A 111 -22.90 -7.66 -0.10
C ALA A 111 -21.51 -7.77 -0.76
N LEU A 112 -21.25 -8.90 -1.43
CA LEU A 112 -20.03 -9.12 -2.22
C LEU A 112 -19.91 -8.09 -3.35
N LEU A 113 -21.01 -7.80 -4.06
CA LEU A 113 -21.00 -6.81 -5.14
C LEU A 113 -20.74 -5.39 -4.61
N HIS A 114 -21.27 -5.06 -3.43
CA HIS A 114 -20.96 -3.80 -2.77
C HIS A 114 -19.48 -3.73 -2.35
N GLU A 115 -18.91 -4.80 -1.81
CA GLU A 115 -17.48 -4.89 -1.47
C GLU A 115 -16.61 -4.67 -2.72
N VAL A 116 -16.87 -5.42 -3.79
CA VAL A 116 -16.15 -5.28 -5.07
C VAL A 116 -16.26 -3.85 -5.62
N LEU A 117 -17.44 -3.22 -5.56
CA LEU A 117 -17.62 -1.84 -6.01
C LEU A 117 -16.82 -0.83 -5.17
N GLN A 118 -16.68 -1.06 -3.86
CA GLN A 118 -15.83 -0.22 -3.01
C GLN A 118 -14.35 -0.40 -3.36
N GLU A 119 -13.92 -1.63 -3.65
CA GLU A 119 -12.55 -1.89 -4.11
C GLU A 119 -12.28 -1.21 -5.46
N LEU A 120 -13.23 -1.28 -6.40
CA LEU A 120 -13.10 -0.68 -7.72
C LEU A 120 -13.03 0.85 -7.64
N LYS A 121 -13.80 1.46 -6.74
CA LYS A 121 -13.72 2.91 -6.46
C LYS A 121 -12.39 3.30 -5.83
N SER A 122 -11.91 2.53 -4.85
CA SER A 122 -10.59 2.75 -4.23
C SER A 122 -9.46 2.64 -5.26
N LEU A 123 -9.53 1.63 -6.13
CA LEU A 123 -8.58 1.45 -7.24
C LEU A 123 -8.65 2.60 -8.24
N HIS A 124 -9.84 3.10 -8.58
CA HIS A 124 -9.98 4.24 -9.48
C HIS A 124 -9.32 5.50 -8.89
N HIS A 125 -9.60 5.81 -7.62
CA HIS A 125 -8.99 6.95 -6.95
C HIS A 125 -7.46 6.86 -6.90
N ARG A 126 -6.94 5.64 -6.68
CA ARG A 126 -5.51 5.35 -6.72
C ARG A 126 -4.94 5.53 -8.12
N LEU A 127 -5.65 5.11 -9.17
CA LEU A 127 -5.25 5.28 -10.57
C LEU A 127 -5.19 6.77 -10.94
N ASP A 128 -6.22 7.54 -10.60
CA ASP A 128 -6.28 9.00 -10.84
C ASP A 128 -5.08 9.71 -10.21
N HIS A 129 -4.77 9.36 -8.96
CA HIS A 129 -3.63 9.92 -8.24
C HIS A 129 -2.29 9.55 -8.93
N PHE A 130 -2.15 8.30 -9.37
CA PHE A 130 -1.00 7.85 -10.14
C PHE A 130 -0.80 8.62 -11.45
N GLU A 131 -1.88 8.86 -12.20
CA GLU A 131 -1.82 9.59 -13.46
C GLU A 131 -1.35 11.03 -13.26
N ILE A 132 -1.79 11.67 -12.17
CA ILE A 132 -1.34 13.02 -11.78
C ILE A 132 0.16 13.03 -11.47
N GLU A 133 0.64 12.08 -10.66
CA GLU A 133 2.06 11.98 -10.30
C GLU A 133 2.95 11.69 -11.52
N LEU A 134 2.53 10.80 -12.43
CA LEU A 134 3.23 10.57 -13.70
C LEU A 134 3.28 11.84 -14.56
N GLY A 135 2.19 12.62 -14.57
CA GLY A 135 2.14 13.91 -15.24
C GLY A 135 3.15 14.92 -14.68
N ASN A 136 3.35 14.93 -13.37
CA ASN A 136 4.30 15.81 -12.69
C ASN A 136 5.75 15.38 -12.94
N ILE A 137 6.07 14.09 -12.79
CA ILE A 137 7.41 13.54 -13.09
C ILE A 137 7.80 13.84 -14.54
N LYS A 138 6.87 13.69 -15.49
CA LYS A 138 7.12 14.01 -16.91
C LYS A 138 7.42 15.49 -17.14
N LYS A 139 6.85 16.41 -16.34
CA LYS A 139 7.18 17.84 -16.40
C LYS A 139 8.55 18.13 -15.82
N GLU A 140 8.91 17.50 -14.70
CA GLU A 140 10.22 17.65 -14.06
C GLU A 140 11.37 17.21 -14.98
N ILE A 141 11.23 16.05 -15.63
CA ILE A 141 12.21 15.57 -16.62
C ILE A 141 12.38 16.56 -17.79
N LYS A 142 11.27 17.16 -18.27
CA LYS A 142 11.33 18.19 -19.32
C LYS A 142 12.02 19.47 -18.87
N THR A 143 11.90 19.85 -17.59
CA THR A 143 12.56 21.04 -17.05
C THR A 143 14.06 20.81 -16.82
N VAL A 144 14.47 19.62 -16.39
CA VAL A 144 15.88 19.24 -16.19
C VAL A 144 16.63 19.14 -17.52
N ASN A 145 15.98 18.68 -18.60
CA ASN A 145 16.59 18.56 -19.93
C ASN A 145 16.56 19.85 -20.77
N ARG A 146 16.25 21.03 -20.20
CA ARG A 146 16.41 22.29 -20.94
C ARG A 146 17.89 22.67 -21.01
N PRO A 147 18.47 22.85 -22.21
CA PRO A 147 19.87 23.24 -22.34
C PRO A 147 20.09 24.61 -21.72
N THR A 148 21.01 24.68 -20.75
CA THR A 148 21.50 25.93 -20.16
C THR A 148 22.12 26.78 -21.26
N LYS A 149 21.47 27.90 -21.61
CA LYS A 149 22.08 28.93 -22.47
C LYS A 149 23.25 29.56 -21.71
N ILE A 150 24.47 29.13 -22.03
CA ILE A 150 25.70 29.78 -21.56
C ILE A 150 25.77 31.17 -22.22
N PRO A 151 25.80 32.27 -21.46
CA PRO A 151 25.95 33.61 -22.04
C PRO A 151 27.33 33.73 -22.70
N ARG A 152 27.38 34.30 -23.91
CA ARG A 152 28.66 34.59 -24.59
C ARG A 152 29.41 35.69 -23.83
N PRO A 153 30.73 35.57 -23.65
CA PRO A 153 31.53 36.60 -22.99
C PRO A 153 31.56 37.89 -23.85
N PRO A 154 31.62 39.07 -23.22
CA PRO A 154 31.61 40.35 -23.92
C PRO A 154 32.89 40.54 -24.76
N GLN A 155 32.74 41.18 -25.92
CA GLN A 155 33.83 41.58 -26.82
C GLN A 155 34.55 42.82 -26.31
#